data_AF-A0A833VCQ4-F1
#
_entry.id   AF-A0A833VCQ4-F1
#
_cell.length_a   1.000
_cell.length_b   1.000
_cell.length_c   1.000
_cell.angle_alpha   90.00
_cell.angle_beta   90.00
_cell.angle_gamma   90.00
#
_symmetry.space_group_name_H-M   'P 1'
#
loop_
_entity.id
_entity.type
_entity.pdbx_description
1 polymer ?
#
loop_
_entity_poly.entity_id
_entity_poly.type
_entity_poly.pdbx_seq_one_letter_code
_entity_poly.pdbx_strand_id
1 'polypeptide(L)'
;MSSTLQTTACVRGMEKVTSTHMFKIMGYSLDKHIGKGKFLESTIFDVEGNYWSIQYYPNGCLAAEDDDISIFICLKIKLECVKAQYNFTILD
;
A
#
# COMPACT_ATOMS: atom_id res chain seq x y z
N MET A 1 42.41 -19.74 -29.29
CA MET A 1 42.20 -18.55 -28.43
C MET A 1 40.94 -18.82 -27.62
N SER A 2 41.03 -19.00 -26.31
CA SER A 2 39.86 -19.28 -25.46
C SER A 2 39.37 -17.96 -24.86
N SER A 3 38.16 -17.52 -25.20
CA SER A 3 37.56 -16.34 -24.58
C SER A 3 36.82 -16.74 -23.31
N THR A 4 37.22 -16.16 -22.19
CA THR A 4 36.50 -16.30 -20.92
C THR A 4 35.30 -15.35 -20.93
N LEU A 5 34.10 -15.86 -20.63
CA LEU A 5 32.91 -15.03 -20.44
C LEU A 5 33.06 -14.25 -19.13
N GLN A 6 33.06 -12.92 -19.20
CA GLN A 6 32.96 -12.07 -18.01
C GLN A 6 31.48 -11.92 -17.63
N THR A 7 31.08 -12.65 -16.59
CA THR A 7 29.77 -12.48 -15.97
C THR A 7 29.83 -11.28 -15.01
N THR A 8 29.11 -10.21 -15.35
CA THR A 8 28.89 -9.09 -14.43
C THR A 8 27.54 -9.29 -13.74
N ALA A 9 27.52 -9.38 -12.41
CA ALA A 9 26.29 -9.49 -11.63
C ALA A 9 26.11 -8.24 -10.75
N CYS A 10 24.96 -7.57 -10.85
CA CYS A 10 24.56 -6.53 -9.92
C CYS A 10 23.84 -7.20 -8.74
N VAL A 11 24.55 -7.41 -7.63
CA VAL A 11 23.90 -7.79 -6.38
C VAL A 11 23.52 -6.50 -5.67
N ARG A 12 22.44 -5.85 -6.13
CA ARG A 12 21.84 -4.78 -5.31
C ARG A 12 21.12 -5.49 -4.16
N GLY A 13 21.72 -5.48 -2.98
CA GLY A 13 21.04 -5.92 -1.77
C GLY A 13 19.70 -5.19 -1.68
N MET A 14 18.61 -5.92 -1.50
CA MET A 14 17.31 -5.30 -1.21
C MET A 14 17.43 -4.65 0.17
N GLU A 15 17.79 -3.37 0.21
CA GLU A 15 17.74 -2.61 1.45
C GLU A 15 16.28 -2.49 1.87
N LYS A 16 15.98 -2.99 3.07
CA LYS A 16 14.63 -2.93 3.61
C LYS A 16 14.42 -1.53 4.18
N VAL A 17 13.66 -0.70 3.48
CA VAL A 17 13.22 0.59 4.00
C VAL A 17 11.87 0.44 4.70
N THR A 18 11.71 1.11 5.84
CA THR A 18 10.50 1.10 6.65
C THR A 18 10.01 2.53 6.82
N SER A 19 8.75 2.79 6.48
CA SER A 19 8.06 4.06 6.71
C SER A 19 6.76 3.81 7.47
N THR A 20 6.32 4.79 8.25
CA THR A 20 5.06 4.78 8.98
C THR A 20 4.18 5.94 8.52
N HIS A 21 2.93 5.63 8.15
CA HIS A 21 1.96 6.62 7.70
C HIS A 21 0.69 6.53 8.53
N MET A 22 0.23 7.67 9.02
CA MET A 22 -1.02 7.78 9.77
C MET A 22 -2.10 8.35 8.85
N PHE A 23 -3.16 7.57 8.64
CA PHE A 23 -4.35 8.00 7.92
C PHE A 23 -5.49 8.25 8.90
N LYS A 24 -5.77 9.53 9.20
CA LYS A 24 -6.81 9.91 10.16
C LYS A 24 -8.15 10.10 9.46
N ILE A 25 -9.14 9.32 9.86
CA ILE A 25 -10.51 9.44 9.39
C ILE A 25 -11.32 10.19 10.45
N MET A 26 -11.85 11.35 10.07
CA MET A 26 -12.64 12.18 10.96
C MET A 26 -14.12 11.83 10.79
N GLY A 27 -14.84 11.61 11.88
CA GLY A 27 -16.28 11.33 11.82
C GLY A 27 -16.61 9.93 11.35
N TYR A 28 -15.77 8.95 11.65
CA TYR A 28 -15.94 7.52 11.33
C TYR A 28 -17.38 6.98 11.50
N SER A 29 -18.09 7.40 12.55
CA SER A 29 -19.50 7.01 12.80
C SER A 29 -20.47 7.43 11.69
N LEU A 30 -20.15 8.50 10.95
CA LEU A 30 -20.93 9.03 9.83
C LEU A 30 -20.51 8.42 8.48
N ASP A 31 -19.34 7.78 8.38
CA ASP A 31 -18.84 7.25 7.11
C ASP A 31 -19.60 5.99 6.64
N LYS A 32 -20.44 5.39 7.50
CA LYS A 32 -21.35 4.30 7.11
C LYS A 32 -22.37 4.69 6.03
N HIS A 33 -22.55 5.98 5.75
CA HIS A 33 -23.39 6.45 4.63
C HIS A 33 -22.72 6.25 3.25
N ILE A 34 -21.41 5.98 3.21
CA ILE A 34 -20.67 5.71 1.99
C ILE A 34 -21.03 4.29 1.53
N GLY A 35 -21.77 4.14 0.43
CA GLY A 35 -22.26 2.83 -0.02
C GLY A 35 -21.17 1.75 -0.15
N LYS A 36 -21.57 0.47 -0.06
CA LYS A 36 -20.67 -0.69 -0.22
C LYS A 36 -19.80 -0.59 -1.48
N GLY A 37 -18.53 -0.96 -1.37
CA GLY A 37 -17.54 -0.84 -2.46
C GLY A 37 -17.05 0.58 -2.76
N LYS A 38 -17.48 1.60 -2.00
CA LYS A 38 -16.92 2.95 -2.05
C LYS A 38 -15.87 3.12 -0.96
N PHE A 39 -14.89 3.98 -1.21
CA PHE A 39 -13.76 4.19 -0.32
C PHE A 39 -13.40 5.67 -0.13
N LEU A 40 -12.72 5.94 0.98
CA LEU A 40 -11.92 7.13 1.20
C LEU A 40 -10.46 6.79 0.90
N GLU A 41 -9.74 7.71 0.29
CA GLU A 41 -8.33 7.52 -0.08
C GLU A 41 -7.45 8.56 0.62
N SER A 42 -6.31 8.10 1.14
CA SER A 42 -5.30 8.98 1.70
C SER A 42 -4.65 9.85 0.63
N THR A 43 -3.91 10.87 1.06
CA THR A 43 -2.91 11.48 0.18
C THR A 43 -1.88 10.45 -0.27
N ILE A 44 -1.29 10.68 -1.45
CA ILE A 44 -0.18 9.87 -1.94
C ILE A 44 1.07 10.16 -1.09
N PHE A 45 1.81 9.12 -0.74
CA PHE A 45 3.06 9.23 0.00
C PHE A 45 4.18 8.41 -0.68
N ASP A 46 5.41 8.86 -0.50
CA ASP A 46 6.60 8.25 -1.10
C ASP A 46 7.27 7.28 -0.12
N VAL A 47 7.69 6.13 -0.64
CA VAL A 47 8.58 5.17 0.02
C VAL A 47 9.62 4.70 -1.00
N GLU A 48 10.83 5.27 -0.90
CA GLU A 48 11.97 4.98 -1.81
C GLU A 48 11.63 5.12 -3.29
N GLY A 49 11.02 6.25 -3.67
CA GLY A 49 10.63 6.54 -5.05
C GLY A 49 9.41 5.76 -5.53
N ASN A 50 8.79 4.93 -4.70
CA ASN A 50 7.53 4.28 -5.02
C ASN A 50 6.41 5.03 -4.30
N TYR A 51 5.39 5.42 -5.05
CA TYR A 51 4.30 6.25 -4.55
C TYR A 51 3.10 5.39 -4.22
N TRP A 52 2.61 5.50 -2.98
CA TRP A 52 1.55 4.66 -2.43
C TRP A 52 0.39 5.51 -1.90
N SER A 53 -0.77 4.89 -1.74
CA SER A 53 -1.89 5.43 -0.96
C SER A 53 -2.55 4.33 -0.13
N ILE A 54 -3.38 4.73 0.82
CA ILE A 54 -4.25 3.84 1.59
C ILE A 54 -5.69 4.06 1.10
N GLN A 55 -6.40 2.97 0.83
CA GLN A 55 -7.82 2.97 0.55
C GLN A 55 -8.59 2.32 1.70
N TYR A 56 -9.57 3.04 2.23
CA TYR A 56 -10.42 2.62 3.33
C TYR A 56 -11.86 2.47 2.84
N TYR A 57 -12.39 1.26 2.96
CA TYR A 57 -13.77 0.92 2.61
C TYR A 57 -14.58 0.72 3.89
N PRO A 58 -15.42 1.70 4.30
CA PRO A 58 -16.18 1.62 5.55
C PRO A 58 -17.20 0.47 5.59
N ASN A 59 -17.68 0.05 4.42
CA ASN A 59 -18.71 -0.97 4.25
C ASN A 59 -18.23 -2.13 3.36
N GLY A 60 -16.92 -2.40 3.37
CA GLY A 60 -16.31 -3.49 2.60
C GLY A 60 -16.09 -3.17 1.12
N CYS A 61 -15.13 -3.88 0.52
CA CYS A 61 -14.78 -3.71 -0.89
C CYS A 61 -15.59 -4.60 -1.85
N LEU A 62 -15.93 -5.82 -1.43
CA LEU A 62 -16.64 -6.79 -2.28
C LEU A 62 -18.09 -6.99 -1.83
N ALA A 63 -18.98 -7.20 -2.79
CA ALA A 63 -20.40 -7.36 -2.53
C ALA A 63 -20.76 -8.54 -1.63
N ALA A 64 -19.90 -9.56 -1.57
CA ALA A 64 -20.12 -10.79 -0.80
C ALA A 64 -19.67 -10.71 0.68
N GLU A 65 -18.97 -9.64 1.09
CA GLU A 65 -18.50 -9.46 2.47
C GLU A 65 -19.46 -8.51 3.18
N ASP A 66 -20.33 -9.03 4.05
CA ASP A 66 -21.30 -8.21 4.78
C ASP A 66 -20.68 -7.67 6.09
N ASP A 67 -20.79 -6.36 6.29
CA ASP A 67 -20.41 -5.60 7.50
C ASP A 67 -18.93 -5.53 7.91
N ASP A 68 -18.01 -5.99 7.06
CA ASP A 68 -16.56 -5.80 7.29
C ASP A 68 -16.03 -4.44 6.78
N ILE A 69 -14.98 -3.95 7.42
CA ILE A 69 -14.15 -2.85 6.89
C ILE A 69 -13.03 -3.47 6.08
N SER A 70 -12.77 -2.93 4.89
CA SER A 70 -11.59 -3.32 4.10
C SER A 70 -10.58 -2.17 4.03
N ILE A 71 -9.29 -2.47 4.24
CA ILE A 71 -8.19 -1.51 4.11
C ILE A 71 -7.17 -2.08 3.14
N PHE A 72 -6.76 -1.28 2.17
CA PHE A 72 -5.75 -1.65 1.17
C PHE A 72 -4.62 -0.63 1.14
N ILE A 73 -3.40 -1.13 0.89
CA ILE A 73 -2.27 -0.31 0.46
C ILE A 73 -2.11 -0.44 -1.05
N CYS A 74 -2.12 0.68 -1.75
CA CYS A 74 -2.16 0.70 -3.21
C CYS A 74 -0.90 1.36 -3.76
N LEU A 75 -0.18 0.65 -4.63
CA LEU A 75 0.93 1.23 -5.40
C LEU A 75 0.36 2.06 -6.54
N LYS A 76 0.63 3.37 -6.54
CA LYS A 76 0.16 4.32 -7.55
C LYS A 76 1.17 4.50 -8.67
N ILE A 77 2.44 4.67 -8.31
CA ILE A 77 3.54 4.82 -9.26
C ILE A 77 4.70 3.97 -8.79
N LYS A 78 5.13 3.07 -9.68
CA LYS A 78 6.30 2.21 -9.47
C LYS A 78 7.49 2.81 -10.21
N LEU A 79 8.49 3.29 -9.50
CA LEU A 79 9.76 3.73 -10.11
C LEU A 79 10.85 2.67 -10.01
N GLU A 80 10.80 1.80 -8.99
CA GLU A 80 11.75 0.71 -8.81
C GLU A 80 11.07 -0.65 -8.61
N CYS A 81 11.81 -1.74 -8.76
CA CYS A 81 11.31 -3.08 -8.43
C CYS A 81 11.10 -3.23 -6.93
N VAL A 82 9.84 -3.12 -6.49
CA VAL A 82 9.46 -3.14 -5.08
C VAL A 82 8.77 -4.44 -4.66
N LYS A 83 9.08 -4.90 -3.44
CA LYS A 83 8.30 -5.87 -2.67
C LYS A 83 7.93 -5.23 -1.33
N ALA A 84 6.64 -5.03 -1.08
CA ALA A 84 6.17 -4.42 0.15
C ALA A 84 5.86 -5.49 1.22
N GLN A 85 6.20 -5.19 2.47
CA GLN A 85 5.65 -5.82 3.66
C GLN A 85 5.00 -4.70 4.49
N TYR A 86 3.81 -4.93 5.01
CA TYR A 86 3.06 -3.92 5.73
C TYR A 86 2.35 -4.52 6.94
N ASN A 87 2.08 -3.67 7.91
CA ASN A 87 1.25 -3.96 9.07
C ASN A 87 0.26 -2.79 9.23
N PHE A 88 -0.99 -3.11 9.53
CA PHE A 88 -2.00 -2.12 9.87
C PHE A 88 -2.29 -2.20 11.36
N THR A 89 -2.31 -1.04 12.02
CA THR A 89 -2.76 -0.90 13.41
C THR A 89 -3.85 0.15 13.44
N ILE A 90 -4.98 -0.18 14.06
CA ILE A 90 -6.05 0.77 14.34
C ILE A 90 -5.72 1.42 15.68
N LEU A 91 -5.69 2.75 15.70
CA LEU A 91 -5.45 3.54 16.91
C LEU A 91 -6.81 3.96 17.48
N ASP A 92 -6.97 3.83 18.81
CA ASP A 92 -8.16 4.25 19.57
C ASP A 92 -8.06 5.74 19.98
#